data_AF-A0A9P0J7D9-F1
#
_entry.id   AF-A0A9P0J7D9-F1
#
_cell.length_a   1.000
_cell.length_b   1.000
_cell.length_c   1.000
_cell.angle_alpha   90.00
_cell.angle_beta   90.00
_cell.angle_gamma   90.00
#
_symmetry.space_group_name_H-M   'P 1'
#
loop_
_entity.id
_entity.type
_entity.pdbx_description
1 polymer ?
#
loop_
_entity_poly.entity_id
_entity_poly.type
_entity_poly.pdbx_seq_one_letter_code
_entity_poly.pdbx_strand_id
1 'polypeptide(L)'
;MEFICDGAAPNRKFWSEMGISGKMNKFENWFEHPTDKNRKIFVFSDTPHIFKNIRNRLYNNKELKIHENEPLVKWDHFVNVYNLDKMNPGNLKVCPKLSASHLVLNSSAKMRVRLAVQIHSNSMAKSLEFYRSYSLQLNNSTATENFCLKMNAAFDALNRKLKNEGVSPDNNDYKILQNTLEWLNEWEQRVINNKIEPKHFLTNNTAEGLRVTLTSTLEICTYLKEKYGIRYILTGKINQDALERFFWYDLPSRGCK
;
A
#
# COMPACT_ATOMS: atom_id res chain seq x y z
N MET A 1 5.47 12.87 17.88
CA MET A 1 6.14 13.36 16.65
C MET A 1 5.40 12.88 15.40
N GLU A 2 4.27 12.19 15.54
CA GLU A 2 3.52 11.64 14.42
C GLU A 2 2.01 11.81 14.63
N PHE A 3 1.26 11.96 13.54
CA PHE A 3 -0.20 11.99 13.50
C PHE A 3 -0.67 11.06 12.39
N ILE A 4 -1.58 10.14 12.70
CA ILE A 4 -2.02 9.08 11.77
C ILE A 4 -3.53 9.15 11.61
N CYS A 5 -4.00 9.31 10.38
CA CYS A 5 -5.43 9.31 10.06
C CYS A 5 -5.75 8.46 8.83
N ASP A 6 -7.03 8.10 8.66
CA ASP A 6 -7.47 7.46 7.43
C ASP A 6 -7.62 8.47 6.28
N GLY A 7 -8.04 7.98 5.11
CA GLY A 7 -8.30 8.80 3.94
C GLY A 7 -9.70 9.43 3.88
N ALA A 8 -10.50 9.42 4.94
CA ALA A 8 -11.86 9.95 4.94
C ALA A 8 -11.91 11.47 4.75
N ALA A 9 -13.03 11.97 4.23
CA ALA A 9 -13.19 13.39 3.90
C ALA A 9 -12.90 14.35 5.08
N PRO A 10 -13.33 14.08 6.34
CA PRO A 10 -12.98 14.94 7.47
C PRO A 10 -11.47 15.01 7.73
N ASN A 11 -10.78 13.87 7.64
CA ASN A 11 -9.34 13.80 7.85
C ASN A 11 -8.56 14.52 6.72
N ARG A 12 -9.07 14.49 5.49
CA ARG A 12 -8.52 15.29 4.38
C ARG A 12 -8.76 16.79 4.52
N LYS A 13 -9.89 17.17 5.12
CA LYS A 13 -10.15 18.57 5.47
C LYS A 13 -9.16 19.04 6.53
N PHE A 14 -8.93 18.24 7.57
CA PHE A 14 -7.90 18.52 8.57
C PHE A 14 -6.51 18.67 7.95
N TRP A 15 -6.12 17.81 7.00
CA TRP A 15 -4.84 17.97 6.29
C TRP A 15 -4.74 19.34 5.62
N SER A 16 -5.78 19.72 4.86
CA SER A 16 -5.84 21.01 4.18
C SER A 16 -5.73 22.20 5.16
N GLU A 17 -6.40 22.12 6.30
CA GLU A 17 -6.37 23.16 7.36
C GLU A 17 -4.99 23.29 8.00
N MET A 18 -4.27 22.17 8.14
CA MET A 18 -2.91 22.15 8.69
C MET A 18 -1.82 22.38 7.63
N GLY A 19 -2.20 22.72 6.39
CA GLY A 19 -1.27 22.96 5.28
C GLY A 19 -0.66 21.70 4.66
N ILE A 20 -1.09 20.51 5.08
CA ILE A 20 -0.61 19.21 4.61
C ILE A 20 -1.20 18.90 3.25
N SER A 21 -0.36 18.48 2.32
CA SER A 21 -0.77 18.14 0.96
C SER A 21 0.13 17.07 0.37
N GLY A 22 -0.49 16.02 -0.14
CA GLY A 22 0.21 14.94 -0.82
C GLY A 22 0.39 15.17 -2.31
N LYS A 23 0.11 16.35 -2.86
CA LYS A 23 0.23 16.62 -4.31
C LYS A 23 1.68 16.84 -4.71
N MET A 24 2.09 16.37 -5.89
CA MET A 24 3.49 16.49 -6.35
C MET A 24 4.01 17.94 -6.40
N ASN A 25 3.16 18.90 -6.80
CA ASN A 25 3.53 20.31 -6.96
C ASN A 25 3.40 21.16 -5.69
N LYS A 26 2.77 20.62 -4.66
CA LYS A 26 2.54 21.29 -3.37
C LYS A 26 2.60 20.25 -2.28
N PHE A 27 3.78 19.67 -2.11
CA PHE A 27 3.99 18.59 -1.16
C PHE A 27 4.36 19.15 0.21
N GLU A 28 3.61 18.77 1.24
CA GLU A 28 3.90 19.08 2.64
C GLU A 28 3.35 17.94 3.51
N ASN A 29 4.17 17.42 4.42
CA ASN A 29 3.88 16.19 5.17
C ASN A 29 4.08 16.33 6.69
N TRP A 30 4.42 17.51 7.17
CA TRP A 30 4.53 17.78 8.60
C TRP A 30 4.02 19.19 8.93
N PHE A 31 3.72 19.42 10.20
CA PHE A 31 3.40 20.74 10.74
C PHE A 31 4.11 20.96 12.08
N GLU A 32 4.22 22.21 12.51
CA GLU A 32 4.89 22.56 13.78
C GLU A 32 4.09 22.09 15.00
N HIS A 33 4.77 21.62 16.04
CA HIS A 33 4.12 21.24 17.28
C HIS A 33 3.51 22.49 17.96
N PRO A 34 2.23 22.45 18.40
CA PRO A 34 1.51 23.64 18.86
C PRO A 34 2.13 24.33 20.08
N THR A 35 2.95 23.61 20.85
CA THR A 35 3.64 24.14 22.05
C THR A 35 5.17 24.12 21.96
N ASP A 36 5.77 23.59 20.89
CA ASP A 36 7.24 23.50 20.75
C ASP A 36 7.66 23.69 19.29
N LYS A 37 8.11 24.92 18.96
CA LYS A 37 8.54 25.29 17.61
C LYS A 37 9.73 24.48 17.09
N ASN A 38 10.48 23.79 17.96
CA ASN A 38 11.62 22.95 17.56
C ASN A 38 11.21 21.50 17.25
N ARG A 39 9.91 21.18 17.31
CA ARG A 39 9.38 19.84 17.03
C ARG A 39 8.45 19.86 15.82
N LYS A 40 8.68 18.90 14.93
CA LYS A 40 7.82 18.61 13.79
C LYS A 40 6.87 17.47 14.15
N ILE A 41 5.64 17.54 13.67
CA ILE A 41 4.66 16.46 13.71
C ILE A 41 4.49 15.96 12.28
N PHE A 42 5.02 14.78 11.98
CA PHE A 42 4.88 14.12 10.68
C PHE A 42 3.50 13.49 10.55
N VAL A 43 2.87 13.66 9.40
CA VAL A 43 1.54 13.14 9.11
C VAL A 43 1.64 11.86 8.31
N PHE A 44 0.84 10.86 8.67
CA PHE A 44 0.75 9.57 8.00
C PHE A 44 -0.69 9.27 7.64
N SER A 45 -0.90 8.62 6.49
CA SER A 45 -2.16 7.98 6.19
C SER A 45 -2.07 6.51 6.63
N ASP A 46 -3.20 5.92 7.03
CA ASP A 46 -3.22 4.52 7.45
C ASP A 46 -2.77 3.56 6.33
N THR A 47 -1.61 2.92 6.52
CA THR A 47 -0.97 2.05 5.53
C THR A 47 -1.88 0.89 5.11
N PRO A 48 -2.42 0.05 6.02
CA PRO A 48 -3.41 -0.97 5.70
C PRO A 48 -4.55 -0.48 4.81
N HIS A 49 -5.09 0.70 5.09
CA HIS A 49 -6.16 1.30 4.30
C HIS A 49 -5.73 1.74 2.90
N ILE A 50 -4.52 2.27 2.74
CA ILE A 50 -3.97 2.63 1.42
C ILE A 50 -3.92 1.40 0.51
N PHE A 51 -3.33 0.29 0.98
CA PHE A 51 -3.20 -0.93 0.17
C PHE A 51 -4.55 -1.60 -0.13
N LYS A 52 -5.50 -1.49 0.80
CA LYS A 52 -6.90 -1.87 0.59
C LYS A 52 -7.54 -1.04 -0.54
N ASN A 53 -7.30 0.26 -0.57
CA ASN A 53 -7.79 1.15 -1.61
C ASN A 53 -7.12 0.90 -2.97
N ILE A 54 -5.82 0.58 -3.01
CA ILE A 54 -5.11 0.16 -4.22
C ILE A 54 -5.77 -1.10 -4.82
N ARG A 55 -6.01 -2.14 -4.01
CA ARG A 55 -6.74 -3.33 -4.45
C ARG A 55 -8.14 -2.97 -4.96
N ASN A 56 -8.90 -2.19 -4.19
CA ASN A 56 -10.27 -1.84 -4.56
C ASN A 56 -10.31 -1.06 -5.88
N ARG A 57 -9.34 -0.17 -6.11
CA ARG A 57 -9.19 0.55 -7.38
C ARG A 57 -8.97 -0.42 -8.54
N LEU A 58 -8.00 -1.33 -8.41
CA LEU A 58 -7.73 -2.33 -9.45
C LEU A 58 -8.94 -3.26 -9.68
N TYR A 59 -9.64 -3.66 -8.63
CA TYR A 59 -10.85 -4.48 -8.75
C TYR A 59 -12.00 -3.77 -9.46
N ASN A 60 -12.23 -2.48 -9.17
CA ASN A 60 -13.33 -1.71 -9.74
C ASN A 60 -13.05 -1.31 -11.20
N ASN A 61 -11.83 -0.84 -11.49
CA ASN A 61 -11.43 -0.40 -12.83
C ASN A 61 -10.96 -1.55 -13.73
N LYS A 62 -10.74 -2.73 -13.17
CA LYS A 62 -10.18 -3.94 -13.80
C LYS A 62 -8.75 -3.82 -14.29
N GLU A 63 -8.29 -2.62 -14.61
CA GLU A 63 -6.98 -2.40 -15.23
C GLU A 63 -6.26 -1.19 -14.64
N LEU A 64 -4.94 -1.29 -14.54
CA LEU A 64 -4.00 -0.19 -14.30
C LEU A 64 -2.90 -0.23 -15.37
N LYS A 65 -2.26 0.90 -15.63
CA LYS A 65 -1.15 1.02 -16.59
C LYS A 65 -0.04 1.81 -15.91
N ILE A 66 1.12 1.18 -15.72
CA ILE A 66 2.26 1.78 -15.01
C ILE A 66 3.15 2.58 -15.96
N HIS A 67 3.42 2.01 -17.14
CA HIS A 67 4.27 2.58 -18.18
C HIS A 67 3.63 2.41 -19.56
N GLU A 68 3.75 3.38 -20.46
CA GLU A 68 3.16 3.36 -21.81
C GLU A 68 3.54 2.10 -22.61
N ASN A 69 4.80 1.71 -22.54
CA ASN A 69 5.41 0.58 -23.25
C ASN A 69 5.24 -0.80 -22.56
N GLU A 70 4.68 -0.84 -21.34
CA GLU A 70 4.50 -2.10 -20.61
C GLU A 70 3.07 -2.64 -20.78
N PRO A 71 2.82 -3.96 -20.63
CA PRO A 71 1.46 -4.46 -20.62
C PRO A 71 0.63 -3.91 -19.45
N LEU A 72 -0.69 -4.04 -19.53
CA LEU A 72 -1.61 -3.62 -18.48
C LEU A 72 -1.51 -4.53 -17.26
N VAL A 73 -1.66 -3.95 -16.08
CA VAL A 73 -1.95 -4.69 -14.86
C VAL A 73 -3.45 -4.99 -14.86
N LYS A 74 -3.83 -6.26 -15.01
CA LYS A 74 -5.24 -6.67 -15.16
C LYS A 74 -5.71 -7.52 -13.99
N TRP A 75 -6.93 -7.25 -13.52
CA TRP A 75 -7.56 -8.06 -12.49
C TRP A 75 -7.78 -9.52 -12.94
N ASP A 76 -8.07 -9.71 -14.23
CA ASP A 76 -8.29 -11.02 -14.83
C ASP A 76 -7.08 -11.95 -14.69
N HIS A 77 -5.85 -11.41 -14.62
CA HIS A 77 -4.67 -12.25 -14.36
C HIS A 77 -4.78 -12.99 -13.02
N PHE A 78 -5.32 -12.37 -11.97
CA PHE A 78 -5.54 -13.04 -10.67
C PHE A 78 -6.63 -14.11 -10.74
N VAL A 79 -7.68 -13.87 -11.54
CA VAL A 79 -8.76 -14.83 -11.77
C VAL A 79 -8.22 -16.05 -12.52
N ASN A 80 -7.40 -15.83 -13.54
CA ASN A 80 -6.80 -16.90 -14.32
C ASN A 80 -5.82 -17.73 -13.48
N VAL A 81 -4.98 -17.09 -12.66
CA VAL A 81 -4.12 -17.81 -11.70
C VAL A 81 -4.96 -18.67 -10.75
N TYR A 82 -6.04 -18.13 -10.17
CA TYR A 82 -6.90 -18.92 -9.27
C TYR A 82 -7.53 -20.13 -9.96
N ASN A 83 -8.00 -19.98 -11.20
CA ASN A 83 -8.62 -21.08 -11.94
C ASN A 83 -7.60 -22.18 -12.26
N LEU A 84 -6.39 -21.80 -12.69
CA LEU A 84 -5.30 -22.74 -12.96
C LEU A 84 -4.81 -23.43 -11.68
N ASP A 85 -4.60 -22.67 -10.61
CA ASP A 85 -4.14 -23.19 -9.31
C ASP A 85 -5.15 -24.12 -8.65
N LYS A 86 -6.44 -23.93 -8.92
CA LYS A 86 -7.50 -24.84 -8.49
C LYS A 86 -7.51 -26.17 -9.27
N MET A 87 -7.04 -26.18 -10.51
CA MET A 87 -7.01 -27.39 -11.36
C MET A 87 -5.79 -28.28 -11.09
N ASN A 88 -4.80 -27.81 -10.33
CA ASN A 88 -3.61 -28.59 -10.04
C ASN A 88 -3.94 -29.93 -9.33
N PRO A 89 -3.41 -31.06 -9.81
CA PRO A 89 -3.62 -32.36 -9.20
C PRO A 89 -3.12 -32.40 -7.75
N GLY A 90 -3.84 -33.14 -6.89
CA GLY A 90 -3.40 -33.37 -5.50
C GLY A 90 -3.47 -32.15 -4.57
N ASN A 91 -4.19 -31.09 -4.94
CA ASN A 91 -4.28 -29.83 -4.17
C ASN A 91 -2.92 -29.13 -3.95
N LEU A 92 -1.90 -29.43 -4.76
CA LEU A 92 -0.60 -28.76 -4.71
C LEU A 92 -0.70 -27.38 -5.38
N LYS A 93 -1.09 -26.40 -4.57
CA LYS A 93 -1.27 -25.01 -5.00
C LYS A 93 0.04 -24.24 -4.93
N VAL A 94 0.37 -23.51 -6.00
CA VAL A 94 1.45 -22.52 -6.03
C VAL A 94 1.06 -21.30 -5.20
N CYS A 95 -0.23 -20.94 -5.16
CA CYS A 95 -0.77 -19.85 -4.32
C CYS A 95 -1.75 -20.38 -3.27
N PRO A 96 -1.30 -21.12 -2.23
CA PRO A 96 -2.20 -21.83 -1.32
C PRO A 96 -3.14 -20.92 -0.51
N LYS A 97 -2.75 -19.66 -0.31
CA LYS A 97 -3.56 -18.65 0.42
C LYS A 97 -4.66 -18.04 -0.46
N LEU A 98 -4.59 -18.19 -1.77
CA LEU A 98 -5.56 -17.63 -2.70
C LEU A 98 -6.89 -18.38 -2.61
N SER A 99 -7.98 -17.62 -2.57
CA SER A 99 -9.33 -18.16 -2.45
C SER A 99 -10.33 -17.29 -3.20
N ALA A 100 -11.53 -17.81 -3.47
CA ALA A 100 -12.59 -17.05 -4.15
C ALA A 100 -12.90 -15.70 -3.46
N SER A 101 -12.78 -15.61 -2.13
CA SER A 101 -13.01 -14.36 -1.39
C SER A 101 -12.00 -13.26 -1.71
N HIS A 102 -10.83 -13.59 -2.26
CA HIS A 102 -9.86 -12.60 -2.74
C HIS A 102 -10.33 -11.93 -4.05
N LEU A 103 -11.08 -12.68 -4.86
CA LEU A 103 -11.47 -12.28 -6.22
C LEU A 103 -12.88 -11.68 -6.27
N VAL A 104 -13.79 -12.13 -5.39
CA VAL A 104 -15.16 -11.64 -5.30
C VAL A 104 -15.28 -10.68 -4.11
N LEU A 105 -15.11 -9.38 -4.37
CA LEU A 105 -15.11 -8.37 -3.32
C LEU A 105 -16.53 -7.87 -2.99
N ASN A 106 -17.21 -8.56 -2.07
CA ASN A 106 -18.41 -8.03 -1.40
C ASN A 106 -18.04 -6.94 -0.37
N SER A 107 -19.04 -6.26 0.22
CA SER A 107 -18.81 -5.17 1.18
C SER A 107 -17.90 -5.55 2.35
N SER A 108 -18.02 -6.77 2.89
CA SER A 108 -17.13 -7.26 3.97
C SER A 108 -15.72 -7.55 3.46
N ALA A 109 -15.57 -8.19 2.30
CA ALA A 109 -14.28 -8.51 1.71
C ALA A 109 -13.49 -7.25 1.31
N LYS A 110 -14.19 -6.19 0.87
CA LYS A 110 -13.62 -4.86 0.61
C LYS A 110 -12.94 -4.26 1.84
N MET A 111 -13.38 -4.60 3.05
CA MET A 111 -12.79 -4.10 4.30
C MET A 111 -11.61 -4.93 4.82
N ARG A 112 -11.48 -6.20 4.40
CA ARG A 112 -10.45 -7.11 4.90
C ARG A 112 -9.07 -6.80 4.29
N VAL A 113 -8.21 -6.17 5.09
CA VAL A 113 -6.80 -5.87 4.75
C VAL A 113 -6.03 -7.13 4.39
N ARG A 114 -6.22 -8.22 5.15
CA ARG A 114 -5.52 -9.51 4.90
C ARG A 114 -5.67 -9.98 3.45
N LEU A 115 -6.88 -9.89 2.89
CA LEU A 115 -7.15 -10.30 1.51
C LEU A 115 -6.47 -9.35 0.50
N ALA A 116 -6.36 -8.06 0.83
CA ALA A 116 -5.69 -7.07 -0.02
C ALA A 116 -4.16 -7.23 -0.07
N VAL A 117 -3.56 -7.62 1.05
CA VAL A 117 -2.12 -7.87 1.09
C VAL A 117 -1.79 -9.20 0.41
N GLN A 118 -2.61 -10.24 0.63
CA GLN A 118 -2.39 -11.56 0.04
C GLN A 118 -2.48 -11.58 -1.49
N ILE A 119 -3.37 -10.75 -2.10
CA ILE A 119 -3.47 -10.70 -3.56
C ILE A 119 -2.27 -10.00 -4.23
N HIS A 120 -1.60 -9.08 -3.53
CA HIS A 120 -0.38 -8.43 -4.01
C HIS A 120 0.87 -9.01 -3.34
N SER A 121 0.88 -10.32 -3.05
CA SER A 121 1.98 -10.97 -2.33
C SER A 121 3.07 -11.52 -3.26
N ASN A 122 4.25 -11.80 -2.71
CA ASN A 122 5.30 -12.53 -3.42
C ASN A 122 4.82 -13.89 -3.95
N SER A 123 3.97 -14.61 -3.18
CA SER A 123 3.40 -15.88 -3.67
C SER A 123 2.53 -15.69 -4.91
N MET A 124 1.76 -14.60 -4.99
CA MET A 124 0.97 -14.31 -6.19
C MET A 124 1.88 -13.99 -7.38
N ALA A 125 2.92 -13.18 -7.19
CA ALA A 125 3.89 -12.88 -8.24
C ALA A 125 4.54 -14.16 -8.79
N LYS A 126 4.98 -15.06 -7.91
CA LYS A 126 5.53 -16.37 -8.31
C LYS A 126 4.52 -17.28 -8.99
N SER A 127 3.25 -17.22 -8.63
CA SER A 127 2.20 -17.94 -9.36
C SER A 127 1.96 -17.35 -10.75
N LEU A 128 1.98 -16.02 -10.91
CA LEU A 128 1.88 -15.38 -12.23
C LEU A 128 3.05 -15.79 -13.12
N GLU A 129 4.28 -15.78 -12.59
CA GLU A 129 5.49 -16.25 -13.28
C GLU A 129 5.36 -17.72 -13.69
N PHE A 130 5.00 -18.60 -12.74
CA PHE A 130 4.87 -20.04 -12.99
C PHE A 130 3.82 -20.35 -14.06
N TYR A 131 2.60 -19.81 -13.93
CA TYR A 131 1.49 -20.14 -14.83
C TYR A 131 1.58 -19.44 -16.20
N ARG A 132 2.42 -18.42 -16.36
CA ARG A 132 2.68 -17.79 -17.66
C ARG A 132 3.18 -18.78 -18.69
N SER A 133 4.01 -19.76 -18.28
CA SER A 133 4.52 -20.80 -19.17
C SER A 133 3.46 -21.83 -19.60
N TYR A 134 2.31 -21.88 -18.93
CA TYR A 134 1.27 -22.90 -19.15
C TYR A 134 -0.05 -22.33 -19.70
N SER A 135 -0.21 -21.00 -19.75
CA SER A 135 -1.45 -20.37 -20.20
C SER A 135 -1.21 -19.09 -20.98
N LEU A 136 -1.70 -19.06 -22.22
CA LEU A 136 -1.68 -17.88 -23.08
C LEU A 136 -2.40 -16.67 -22.46
N GLN A 137 -3.38 -16.92 -21.56
CA GLN A 137 -4.12 -15.87 -20.86
C GLN A 137 -3.25 -15.08 -19.87
N LEU A 138 -2.04 -15.54 -19.60
CA LEU A 138 -1.08 -14.91 -18.70
C LEU A 138 0.18 -14.40 -19.42
N ASN A 139 0.27 -14.49 -20.75
CA ASN A 139 1.45 -14.05 -21.51
C ASN A 139 1.87 -12.60 -21.21
N ASN A 140 0.88 -11.71 -21.02
CA ASN A 140 1.10 -10.29 -20.74
C ASN A 140 1.03 -9.95 -19.24
N SER A 141 1.21 -10.94 -18.35
CA SER A 141 1.10 -10.74 -16.90
C SER A 141 2.34 -10.13 -16.24
N THR A 142 3.43 -9.90 -16.96
CA THR A 142 4.71 -9.40 -16.39
C THR A 142 4.54 -8.09 -15.63
N ALA A 143 3.72 -7.15 -16.13
CA ALA A 143 3.44 -5.91 -15.40
C ALA A 143 2.67 -6.17 -14.10
N THR A 144 1.77 -7.16 -14.08
CA THR A 144 1.01 -7.54 -12.87
C THR A 144 1.90 -8.21 -11.84
N GLU A 145 2.82 -9.07 -12.29
CA GLU A 145 3.85 -9.67 -11.45
C GLU A 145 4.71 -8.58 -10.77
N ASN A 146 5.29 -7.68 -11.56
CA ASN A 146 6.13 -6.58 -11.06
C ASN A 146 5.36 -5.67 -10.10
N PHE A 147 4.09 -5.39 -10.41
CA PHE A 147 3.21 -4.63 -9.53
C PHE A 147 3.00 -5.34 -8.18
N CYS A 148 2.77 -6.65 -8.17
CA CYS A 148 2.64 -7.43 -6.94
C CYS A 148 3.93 -7.39 -6.10
N LEU A 149 5.10 -7.60 -6.73
CA LEU A 149 6.39 -7.53 -6.03
C LEU A 149 6.63 -6.16 -5.40
N LYS A 150 6.36 -5.08 -6.15
CA LYS A 150 6.49 -3.70 -5.67
C LYS A 150 5.56 -3.41 -4.49
N MET A 151 4.28 -3.79 -4.60
CA MET A 151 3.31 -3.59 -3.54
C MET A 151 3.63 -4.43 -2.29
N ASN A 152 4.07 -5.68 -2.45
CA ASN A 152 4.50 -6.52 -1.33
C ASN A 152 5.67 -5.85 -0.59
N ALA A 153 6.72 -5.47 -1.31
CA ALA A 153 7.92 -4.88 -0.72
C ALA A 153 7.60 -3.56 0.01
N ALA A 154 6.78 -2.69 -0.60
CA ALA A 154 6.36 -1.43 -0.01
C ALA A 154 5.51 -1.64 1.25
N PHE A 155 4.57 -2.60 1.24
CA PHE A 155 3.74 -2.89 2.41
C PHE A 155 4.57 -3.45 3.56
N ASP A 156 5.48 -4.39 3.29
CA ASP A 156 6.33 -4.98 4.31
C ASP A 156 7.23 -3.92 4.96
N ALA A 157 7.86 -3.05 4.16
CA ALA A 157 8.69 -1.95 4.68
C ALA A 157 7.88 -0.91 5.50
N LEU A 158 6.63 -0.63 5.13
CA LEU A 158 5.73 0.25 5.89
C LEU A 158 5.06 -0.43 7.10
N ASN A 159 5.27 -1.74 7.32
CA ASN A 159 4.58 -2.49 8.37
C ASN A 159 5.50 -3.42 9.17
N ARG A 160 6.74 -3.01 9.41
CA ARG A 160 7.72 -3.78 10.19
C ARG A 160 7.37 -3.76 11.68
N LYS A 161 7.20 -4.95 12.26
CA LYS A 161 6.76 -5.13 13.66
C LYS A 161 7.86 -5.66 14.58
N LEU A 162 8.89 -6.29 14.01
CA LEU A 162 9.98 -6.91 14.75
C LEU A 162 11.20 -5.99 14.82
N LYS A 163 11.91 -6.01 15.96
CA LYS A 163 13.07 -5.13 16.23
C LYS A 163 14.21 -5.31 15.22
N ASN A 164 14.47 -6.55 14.79
CA ASN A 164 15.48 -6.89 13.80
C ASN A 164 15.13 -6.46 12.37
N GLU A 165 13.86 -6.10 12.13
CA GLU A 165 13.38 -5.61 10.83
C GLU A 165 13.11 -4.10 10.86
N GLY A 166 13.56 -3.39 11.90
CA GLY A 166 13.33 -1.97 12.01
C GLY A 166 13.89 -1.19 10.82
N VAL A 167 13.13 -0.19 10.37
CA VAL A 167 13.56 0.67 9.27
C VAL A 167 14.55 1.70 9.80
N SER A 168 15.68 1.83 9.11
CA SER A 168 16.70 2.84 9.37
C SER A 168 17.21 3.37 8.03
N PRO A 169 17.77 4.59 7.97
CA PRO A 169 18.29 5.18 6.73
C PRO A 169 19.31 4.31 5.97
N ASP A 170 20.00 3.41 6.67
CA ASP A 170 21.01 2.54 6.07
C ASP A 170 20.46 1.17 5.63
N ASN A 171 19.21 0.85 5.99
CA ASN A 171 18.58 -0.45 5.73
C ASN A 171 18.00 -0.51 4.31
N ASN A 172 17.89 -1.72 3.77
CA ASN A 172 17.25 -2.02 2.49
C ASN A 172 15.78 -1.58 2.45
N ASP A 173 15.05 -1.70 3.57
CA ASP A 173 13.65 -1.23 3.62
C ASP A 173 13.54 0.27 3.34
N TYR A 174 14.48 1.10 3.81
CA TYR A 174 14.50 2.53 3.52
C TYR A 174 14.69 2.79 2.01
N LYS A 175 15.58 2.03 1.37
CA LYS A 175 15.76 2.08 -0.10
C LYS A 175 14.51 1.63 -0.85
N ILE A 176 13.82 0.59 -0.37
CA ILE A 176 12.54 0.15 -0.94
C ILE A 176 11.52 1.28 -0.88
N LEU A 177 11.40 1.98 0.24
CA LEU A 177 10.48 3.12 0.40
C LEU A 177 10.84 4.27 -0.54
N GLN A 178 12.13 4.62 -0.64
CA GLN A 178 12.62 5.65 -1.55
C GLN A 178 12.32 5.31 -3.02
N ASN A 179 12.66 4.10 -3.45
CA ASN A 179 12.39 3.61 -4.80
C ASN A 179 10.88 3.49 -5.08
N THR A 180 10.05 3.31 -4.05
CA THR A 180 8.58 3.28 -4.19
C THR A 180 8.01 4.68 -4.34
N LEU A 181 8.55 5.66 -3.61
CA LEU A 181 8.17 7.06 -3.73
C LEU A 181 8.52 7.61 -5.12
N GLU A 182 9.74 7.37 -5.59
CA GLU A 182 10.17 7.78 -6.93
C GLU A 182 9.28 7.15 -8.00
N TRP A 183 9.07 5.84 -7.93
CA TRP A 183 8.19 5.11 -8.84
C TRP A 183 6.75 5.67 -8.86
N LEU A 184 6.18 6.00 -7.70
CA LEU A 184 4.84 6.59 -7.62
C LEU A 184 4.78 7.97 -8.30
N ASN A 185 5.80 8.80 -8.08
CA ASN A 185 5.89 10.13 -8.69
C ASN A 185 6.07 10.05 -10.20
N GLU A 186 6.93 9.17 -10.70
CA GLU A 186 7.06 8.99 -12.13
C GLU A 186 5.80 8.41 -12.77
N TRP A 187 5.09 7.52 -12.06
CA TRP A 187 3.82 6.97 -12.54
C TRP A 187 2.76 8.07 -12.68
N GLU A 188 2.62 8.94 -11.67
CA GLU A 188 1.71 10.10 -11.75
C GLU A 188 2.16 11.11 -12.82
N GLN A 189 3.47 11.34 -12.98
CA GLN A 189 4.00 12.23 -14.02
C GLN A 189 3.66 11.75 -15.44
N ARG A 190 3.62 10.43 -15.67
CA ARG A 190 3.18 9.85 -16.95
C ARG A 190 1.70 10.15 -17.24
N VAL A 191 0.86 10.25 -16.20
CA VAL A 191 -0.54 10.67 -16.34
C VAL A 191 -0.62 12.16 -16.69
N ILE A 192 0.13 13.00 -15.99
CA ILE A 192 0.20 14.45 -16.24
C ILE A 192 0.67 14.74 -17.68
N ASN A 193 1.65 13.98 -18.15
CA ASN A 193 2.20 14.10 -19.51
C ASN A 193 1.30 13.45 -20.60
N ASN A 194 0.07 13.02 -20.27
CA ASN A 194 -0.87 12.35 -21.15
C ASN A 194 -0.35 11.06 -21.82
N LYS A 195 0.68 10.42 -21.25
CA LYS A 195 1.20 9.12 -21.71
C LYS A 195 0.32 7.95 -21.26
N ILE A 196 -0.40 8.15 -20.16
CA ILE A 196 -1.30 7.17 -19.55
C ILE A 196 -2.62 7.87 -19.20
N GLU A 197 -3.75 7.25 -19.51
CA GLU A 197 -5.05 7.82 -19.14
C GLU A 197 -5.26 7.85 -17.61
N PRO A 198 -5.89 8.90 -17.05
CA PRO A 198 -6.16 9.00 -15.61
C PRO A 198 -6.93 7.81 -15.01
N LYS A 199 -7.76 7.14 -15.81
CA LYS A 199 -8.52 5.94 -15.37
C LYS A 199 -7.61 4.76 -15.03
N HIS A 200 -6.39 4.71 -15.57
CA HIS A 200 -5.42 3.65 -15.34
C HIS A 200 -4.47 3.93 -14.16
N PHE A 201 -4.66 5.06 -13.46
CA PHE A 201 -3.92 5.43 -12.26
C PHE A 201 -4.73 5.16 -10.99
N LEU A 202 -4.07 5.28 -9.83
CA LEU A 202 -4.71 5.29 -8.53
C LEU A 202 -5.67 6.48 -8.39
N THR A 203 -6.56 6.43 -7.39
CA THR A 203 -7.34 7.62 -7.04
C THR A 203 -6.43 8.66 -6.39
N ASN A 204 -6.69 9.94 -6.61
CA ASN A 204 -5.87 11.03 -6.07
C ASN A 204 -5.66 10.89 -4.56
N ASN A 205 -6.72 10.62 -3.79
CA ASN A 205 -6.63 10.42 -2.35
C ASN A 205 -5.69 9.26 -1.96
N THR A 206 -5.69 8.17 -2.73
CA THR A 206 -4.83 7.02 -2.46
C THR A 206 -3.37 7.32 -2.82
N ALA A 207 -3.13 7.95 -3.96
CA ALA A 207 -1.78 8.37 -4.37
C ALA A 207 -1.18 9.40 -3.41
N GLU A 208 -1.93 10.45 -3.07
CA GLU A 208 -1.53 11.48 -2.11
C GLU A 208 -1.28 10.90 -0.72
N GLY A 209 -2.16 10.00 -0.25
CA GLY A 209 -1.98 9.30 1.03
C GLY A 209 -0.73 8.42 1.07
N LEU A 210 -0.48 7.66 -0.01
CA LEU A 210 0.72 6.84 -0.14
C LEU A 210 1.99 7.70 -0.15
N ARG A 211 1.99 8.79 -0.93
CA ARG A 211 3.12 9.71 -1.02
C ARG A 211 3.47 10.33 0.33
N VAL A 212 2.48 10.89 1.04
CA VAL A 212 2.67 11.47 2.37
C VAL A 212 3.25 10.42 3.33
N THR A 213 2.69 9.21 3.34
CA THR A 213 3.14 8.13 4.23
C THR A 213 4.57 7.69 3.94
N LEU A 214 4.94 7.54 2.66
CA LEU A 214 6.29 7.20 2.23
C LEU A 214 7.29 8.27 2.66
N THR A 215 7.05 9.53 2.30
CA THR A 215 7.96 10.63 2.64
C THR A 215 8.06 10.84 4.14
N SER A 216 6.95 10.84 4.87
CA SER A 216 6.97 10.96 6.34
C SER A 216 7.74 9.83 6.99
N THR A 217 7.68 8.60 6.47
CA THR A 217 8.46 7.48 6.99
C THR A 217 9.96 7.68 6.76
N LEU A 218 10.35 8.17 5.58
CA LEU A 218 11.75 8.46 5.27
C LEU A 218 12.29 9.60 6.16
N GLU A 219 11.55 10.70 6.25
CA GLU A 219 11.96 11.88 7.01
C GLU A 219 11.99 11.63 8.52
N ILE A 220 11.00 10.91 9.08
CA ILE A 220 11.02 10.59 10.51
C ILE A 220 12.18 9.65 10.87
N CYS A 221 12.55 8.72 9.99
CA CYS A 221 13.73 7.85 10.16
C CYS A 221 15.01 8.68 10.26
N THR A 222 15.19 9.63 9.36
CA THR A 222 16.35 10.53 9.34
C THR A 222 16.34 11.46 10.56
N TYR A 223 15.21 12.12 10.83
CA TYR A 223 15.05 13.05 11.95
C TYR A 223 15.33 12.39 13.30
N LEU A 224 14.79 11.19 13.54
CA LEU A 224 14.99 10.48 14.80
C LEU A 224 16.42 9.95 14.96
N LYS A 225 17.07 9.53 13.87
CA LYS A 225 18.47 9.11 13.89
C LYS A 225 19.39 10.30 14.21
N GLU A 226 19.22 11.42 13.51
CA GLU A 226 20.07 12.61 13.66
C GLU A 226 19.87 13.32 15.00
N LYS A 227 18.62 13.54 15.43
CA LYS A 227 18.32 14.34 16.62
C LYS A 227 18.39 13.56 17.93
N TYR A 228 18.07 12.26 17.89
CA TYR A 228 17.93 11.44 19.11
C TYR A 228 18.78 10.16 19.10
N GLY A 229 19.56 9.91 18.04
CA GLY A 229 20.41 8.72 17.95
C GLY A 229 19.62 7.39 17.88
N ILE A 230 18.34 7.44 17.48
CA ILE A 230 17.50 6.24 17.38
C ILE A 230 17.97 5.39 16.21
N ARG A 231 18.28 4.12 16.48
CA ARG A 231 18.88 3.19 15.50
C ARG A 231 17.89 2.69 14.44
N TYR A 232 16.61 2.56 14.78
CA TYR A 232 15.58 2.04 13.89
C TYR A 232 14.18 2.44 14.34
N ILE A 233 13.23 2.39 13.42
CA ILE A 233 11.81 2.66 13.64
C ILE A 233 10.99 1.43 13.27
N LEU A 234 10.01 1.08 14.10
CA LEU A 234 9.04 0.04 13.81
C LEU A 234 7.83 0.65 13.11
N THR A 235 7.84 0.66 11.78
CA THR A 235 6.78 1.24 10.95
C THR A 235 5.42 0.60 11.17
N GLY A 236 5.38 -0.68 11.58
CA GLY A 236 4.16 -1.37 11.99
C GLY A 236 3.55 -0.88 13.31
N LYS A 237 4.20 0.05 14.03
CA LYS A 237 3.61 0.81 15.15
C LYS A 237 3.05 2.17 14.71
N ILE A 238 3.36 2.61 13.50
CA ILE A 238 2.89 3.86 12.88
C ILE A 238 1.69 3.52 11.98
N ASN A 239 0.62 2.98 12.59
CA ASN A 239 -0.66 2.72 11.92
C ASN A 239 -1.83 2.82 12.90
N GLN A 240 -3.05 2.74 12.38
CA GLN A 240 -4.26 2.79 13.22
C GLN A 240 -4.69 1.41 13.75
N ASP A 241 -3.92 0.33 13.51
CA ASP A 241 -4.28 -1.04 13.92
C ASP A 241 -4.54 -1.13 15.44
N ALA A 242 -3.81 -0.36 16.26
CA ALA A 242 -3.98 -0.35 17.71
C ALA A 242 -5.36 0.21 18.12
N LEU A 243 -5.82 1.25 17.43
CA LEU A 243 -7.15 1.84 17.62
C LEU A 243 -8.25 0.89 17.11
N GLU A 244 -8.06 0.27 15.94
CA GLU A 244 -9.03 -0.70 15.42
C GLU A 244 -9.20 -1.92 16.34
N ARG A 245 -8.09 -2.42 16.92
CA ARG A 245 -8.15 -3.50 17.92
C ARG A 245 -8.90 -3.06 19.16
N PHE A 246 -8.67 -1.85 19.64
CA PHE A 246 -9.41 -1.29 20.78
C PHE A 246 -10.92 -1.28 20.50
N PHE A 247 -11.35 -0.77 19.33
CA PHE A 247 -12.77 -0.81 18.96
C PHE A 247 -13.31 -2.25 18.86
N TRP A 248 -12.53 -3.21 18.36
CA TRP A 248 -12.95 -4.62 18.35
C TRP A 248 -13.10 -5.23 19.74
N TYR A 249 -12.32 -4.77 20.73
CA TYR A 249 -12.49 -5.19 22.13
C TYR A 249 -13.70 -4.54 22.82
N ASP A 250 -14.13 -3.37 22.37
CA ASP A 250 -15.30 -2.65 22.93
C ASP A 250 -16.63 -3.02 22.24
N LEU A 251 -16.58 -3.60 21.05
CA LEU A 251 -17.78 -4.07 20.34
C LEU A 251 -18.49 -5.30 20.97
N PRO A 252 -17.86 -6.23 21.70
CA PRO A 252 -18.54 -7.35 22.36
C PRO A 252 -19.12 -6.99 23.73
N SER A 253 -18.79 -5.84 24.32
CA SER A 253 -19.23 -5.47 25.68
C SER A 253 -20.57 -4.68 25.71
N ARG A 254 -21.20 -4.45 24.54
CA ARG A 254 -22.52 -3.77 24.44
C ARG A 254 -23.52 -4.47 23.50
N GLY A 255 -23.46 -5.80 23.38
CA GLY A 255 -24.44 -6.62 22.66
C GLY A 255 -25.09 -7.67 23.56
N CYS A 256 -26.13 -7.24 24.27
CA CYS A 256 -27.25 -7.93 24.94
C CYS A 256 -27.19 -9.43 25.36
N LYS A 257 -27.55 -9.65 26.63
CA LYS A 257 -28.38 -10.79 27.08
C LYS A 257 -29.68 -10.86 26.28
#